data_AF-A0AAI8YGT7-F1
#
_entry.id   AF-A0AAI8YGT7-F1
#
_cell.length_a   1.000
_cell.length_b   1.000
_cell.length_c   1.000
_cell.angle_alpha   90.00
_cell.angle_beta   90.00
_cell.angle_gamma   90.00
#
_symmetry.space_group_name_H-M   'P 1'
#
loop_
_entity.id
_entity.type
_entity.pdbx_description
1 polymer ?
#
loop_
_entity_poly.entity_id
_entity_poly.type
_entity_poly.pdbx_seq_one_letter_code
_entity_poly.pdbx_strand_id
1 'polypeptide(L)'
;MPLLPSFPTFSPSKAFLMSSSMELAREMKVTGRGIEVIGLRAGGVAGTGMNRGKEGFFRPGVDKFVEAALARVGCGRMVVIPYWPHAVMAWWRTLLPEFVREFIYADAVQHRYRQQ
;
A
#
# COMPACT_ATOMS: atom_id res chain seq x y z
N MET A 1 -11.31 -22.80 12.55
CA MET A 1 -12.01 -21.63 11.98
C MET A 1 -11.06 -20.99 10.98
N PRO A 2 -11.32 -21.03 9.67
CA PRO A 2 -10.26 -20.82 8.69
C PRO A 2 -9.84 -19.35 8.66
N LEU A 3 -8.53 -19.14 8.63
CA LEU A 3 -7.88 -17.88 8.27
C LEU A 3 -8.63 -17.25 7.09
N LEU A 4 -8.81 -15.92 7.07
CA LEU A 4 -9.27 -15.22 5.86
C LEU A 4 -8.35 -15.68 4.71
N PRO A 5 -8.82 -16.55 3.79
CA PRO A 5 -7.93 -17.47 3.08
C PRO A 5 -6.98 -16.76 2.11
N SER A 6 -7.25 -15.48 1.83
CA SER A 6 -6.42 -14.62 0.99
C SER A 6 -5.23 -13.98 1.70
N PHE A 7 -5.20 -13.82 3.03
CA PHE A 7 -4.10 -13.13 3.72
C PHE A 7 -2.71 -13.77 3.56
N PRO A 8 -2.55 -15.11 3.72
CA PRO A 8 -1.23 -15.73 3.62
C PRO A 8 -0.66 -15.66 2.20
N THR A 9 -1.48 -15.43 1.17
CA THR A 9 -1.00 -15.22 -0.20
C THR A 9 -0.86 -13.75 -0.53
N PHE A 10 -1.87 -12.94 -0.20
CA PHE A 10 -1.97 -11.54 -0.59
C PHE A 10 -0.82 -10.69 -0.02
N SER A 11 -0.56 -10.77 1.29
CA SER A 11 0.46 -9.95 1.93
C SER A 11 1.86 -10.28 1.42
N PRO A 12 2.29 -11.56 1.35
CA PRO A 12 3.56 -11.92 0.72
C PRO A 12 3.65 -11.51 -0.75
N SER A 13 2.59 -11.66 -1.54
CA SER A 13 2.60 -11.20 -2.95
C SER A 13 2.86 -9.70 -3.08
N LYS A 14 2.27 -8.86 -2.21
CA LYS A 14 2.52 -7.41 -2.23
C LYS A 14 3.94 -7.07 -1.77
N ALA A 15 4.48 -7.79 -0.79
CA ALA A 15 5.88 -7.62 -0.37
C ALA A 15 6.85 -8.01 -1.48
N PHE A 16 6.63 -9.16 -2.14
CA PHE A 16 7.39 -9.62 -3.30
C PHE A 16 7.38 -8.58 -4.42
N LEU A 17 6.19 -8.11 -4.84
CA LEU A 17 6.06 -7.09 -5.88
C LEU A 17 6.86 -5.81 -5.55
N MET A 18 6.87 -5.38 -4.29
CA MET A 18 7.66 -4.22 -3.88
C MET A 18 9.17 -4.47 -3.99
N SER A 19 9.65 -5.62 -3.52
CA SER A 19 11.07 -5.98 -3.63
C SER A 19 11.49 -6.12 -5.10
N SER A 20 10.72 -6.83 -5.92
CA SER A 20 11.00 -6.98 -7.35
C SER A 20 11.01 -5.63 -8.08
N SER A 21 10.10 -4.71 -7.74
CA SER A 21 10.09 -3.36 -8.34
C SER A 21 11.36 -2.57 -7.99
N MET A 22 11.85 -2.69 -6.75
CA MET A 22 13.10 -2.03 -6.33
C MET A 22 14.31 -2.61 -7.05
N GLU A 23 14.43 -3.93 -7.15
CA GLU A 23 15.56 -4.56 -7.85
C GLU A 23 15.54 -4.22 -9.34
N LEU A 24 14.36 -4.24 -9.99
CA LEU A 24 14.24 -3.82 -11.38
C LEU A 24 14.62 -2.35 -11.57
N ALA A 25 14.21 -1.46 -10.66
CA ALA A 25 14.62 -0.05 -10.70
C ALA A 25 16.14 0.12 -10.59
N ARG A 26 16.80 -0.68 -9.74
CA ARG A 26 18.26 -0.70 -9.63
C ARG A 26 18.91 -1.23 -10.89
N GLU A 27 18.39 -2.30 -11.47
CA GLU A 27 18.88 -2.86 -12.73
C GLU A 27 18.82 -1.82 -13.86
N MET A 28 17.69 -1.12 -14.01
CA MET A 28 17.57 -0.05 -15.03
C MET A 28 18.61 1.04 -14.80
N LYS A 29 18.84 1.45 -13.55
CA LYS A 29 19.85 2.45 -13.20
C LYS A 29 21.29 1.97 -13.47
N VAL A 30 21.64 0.76 -13.07
CA VAL A 30 23.00 0.19 -13.22
C VAL A 30 23.32 -0.11 -14.68
N THR A 31 22.35 -0.57 -15.45
CA THR A 31 22.50 -0.85 -16.89
C THR A 31 22.43 0.41 -17.76
N GLY A 32 22.23 1.59 -17.16
CA GLY A 32 22.12 2.86 -17.89
C GLY A 32 20.87 2.98 -18.76
N ARG A 33 19.83 2.17 -18.49
CA ARG A 33 18.55 2.26 -19.18
C ARG A 33 17.76 3.44 -18.61
N GLY A 34 17.36 4.38 -19.46
CA GLY A 34 16.56 5.55 -19.08
C GLY A 34 15.09 5.24 -18.73
N ILE A 35 14.84 4.11 -18.05
CA ILE A 35 13.51 3.64 -17.66
C ILE A 35 13.34 3.83 -16.16
N GLU A 36 12.36 4.62 -15.76
CA GLU A 36 11.97 4.75 -14.36
C GLU A 36 11.02 3.61 -13.97
N VAL A 37 11.28 2.98 -12.83
CA VAL A 37 10.43 1.95 -12.24
C VAL A 37 10.05 2.38 -10.83
N ILE A 38 8.74 2.47 -10.57
CA ILE A 38 8.19 2.95 -9.30
C ILE A 38 7.28 1.88 -8.69
N GLY A 39 7.60 1.47 -7.46
CA GLY A 39 6.71 0.69 -6.60
C GLY A 39 5.73 1.60 -5.85
N LEU A 40 4.43 1.42 -6.08
CA LEU A 40 3.38 2.16 -5.39
C LEU A 40 2.89 1.39 -4.15
N ARG A 41 3.05 1.99 -2.98
CA ARG A 41 2.43 1.50 -1.73
C ARG A 41 1.08 2.16 -1.52
N ALA A 42 0.01 1.38 -1.68
CA ALA A 42 -1.35 1.84 -1.50
C ALA A 42 -1.91 1.46 -0.11
N GLY A 43 -2.57 2.40 0.55
CA GLY A 43 -3.49 2.12 1.65
C GLY A 43 -4.88 1.73 1.14
N GLY A 44 -5.90 1.87 1.99
CA GLY A 44 -7.29 1.66 1.55
C GLY A 44 -7.74 2.74 0.58
N VAL A 45 -8.26 2.35 -0.59
CA VAL A 45 -8.82 3.24 -1.63
C VAL A 45 -10.28 2.85 -1.87
N ALA A 46 -11.18 3.83 -1.76
CA ALA A 46 -12.62 3.67 -2.03
C ALA A 46 -12.89 3.49 -3.53
N GLY A 47 -14.03 2.90 -3.87
CA GLY A 47 -14.43 2.70 -5.27
C GLY A 47 -13.67 1.60 -6.01
N THR A 48 -12.88 0.77 -5.32
CA THR A 48 -12.19 -0.38 -5.92
C THR A 48 -12.99 -1.67 -5.72
N GLY A 49 -12.71 -2.71 -6.51
CA GLY A 49 -13.51 -3.95 -6.54
C GLY A 49 -13.75 -4.60 -5.17
N MET A 50 -12.73 -4.62 -4.29
CA MET A 50 -12.81 -5.18 -2.93
C MET A 50 -13.19 -4.13 -1.87
N ASN A 51 -13.20 -2.84 -2.22
CA ASN A 51 -13.29 -1.75 -1.27
C ASN A 51 -14.31 -0.69 -1.75
N ARG A 52 -15.59 -1.08 -1.75
CA ARG A 52 -16.75 -0.25 -2.15
C ARG A 52 -17.27 0.73 -1.07
N GLY A 53 -16.62 0.81 0.08
CA GLY A 53 -16.99 1.73 1.16
C GLY A 53 -16.81 3.21 0.76
N LYS A 54 -17.45 4.11 1.53
CA LYS A 54 -17.44 5.56 1.32
C LYS A 54 -16.02 6.14 1.31
N GLU A 55 -15.83 7.20 0.54
CA GLU A 55 -14.62 8.00 0.58
C GLU A 55 -14.46 8.68 1.95
N GLY A 56 -13.21 8.90 2.35
CA GLY A 56 -12.87 9.61 3.57
C GLY A 56 -11.42 10.08 3.56
N PHE A 57 -11.02 10.77 4.62
CA PHE A 57 -9.70 11.40 4.68
C PHE A 57 -8.53 10.41 4.50
N PHE A 58 -8.58 9.27 5.18
CA PHE A 58 -7.58 8.20 5.06
C PHE A 58 -7.91 7.17 3.97
N ARG A 59 -9.01 7.37 3.24
CA ARG A 59 -9.51 6.46 2.21
C ARG A 59 -9.95 7.27 0.99
N PRO A 60 -8.99 7.69 0.14
CA PRO A 60 -9.32 8.50 -1.03
C PRO A 60 -10.17 7.69 -2.01
N GLY A 61 -10.93 8.40 -2.87
CA GLY A 61 -11.50 7.82 -4.08
C GLY A 61 -10.43 7.38 -5.08
N VAL A 62 -10.81 6.55 -6.05
CA VAL A 62 -9.91 6.04 -7.09
C VAL A 62 -9.25 7.18 -7.85
N ASP A 63 -10.03 8.17 -8.30
CA ASP A 63 -9.54 9.27 -9.13
C ASP A 63 -8.44 10.08 -8.40
N LYS A 64 -8.70 10.45 -7.14
CA LYS A 64 -7.72 11.15 -6.29
C LYS A 64 -6.45 10.34 -6.06
N PHE A 65 -6.57 9.02 -5.88
CA PHE A 65 -5.40 8.17 -5.69
C PHE A 65 -4.57 8.04 -6.97
N VAL A 66 -5.22 7.90 -8.13
CA VAL A 66 -4.58 7.81 -9.44
C VAL A 66 -3.87 9.12 -9.78
N GLU A 67 -4.53 10.26 -9.59
CA GLU A 67 -3.93 11.59 -9.76
C GLU A 67 -2.67 11.73 -8.88
N ALA A 68 -2.77 11.38 -7.60
CA ALA A 68 -1.64 11.42 -6.69
C ALA A 68 -0.51 10.45 -7.09
N ALA A 69 -0.83 9.31 -7.72
CA ALA A 69 0.16 8.35 -8.22
C ALA A 69 0.90 8.87 -9.45
N LEU A 70 0.16 9.42 -10.43
CA LEU A 70 0.73 10.00 -11.64
C LEU A 70 1.62 11.21 -11.33
N ALA A 71 1.24 12.02 -10.35
CA ALA A 71 2.05 13.15 -9.87
C ALA A 71 3.41 12.74 -9.26
N ARG A 72 3.69 11.43 -9.07
CA ARG A 72 4.98 10.92 -8.58
C ARG A 72 5.87 10.35 -9.67
N VAL A 73 5.40 10.27 -10.91
CA VAL A 73 6.26 9.93 -12.04
C VAL A 73 7.35 10.99 -12.18
N GLY A 74 8.59 10.56 -12.37
CA GLY A 74 9.77 11.42 -12.45
C GLY A 74 10.31 11.92 -11.09
N CYS A 75 9.76 11.46 -9.96
CA CYS A 75 10.22 11.92 -8.64
C CYS A 75 11.57 11.31 -8.20
N GLY A 76 12.11 10.36 -8.96
CA GLY A 76 13.43 9.75 -8.69
C GLY A 76 13.45 8.79 -7.49
N ARG A 77 12.28 8.44 -6.92
CA ARG A 77 12.16 7.48 -5.83
C ARG A 77 11.68 6.13 -6.35
N MET A 78 12.36 5.06 -5.94
CA MET A 78 11.99 3.68 -6.31
C MET A 78 10.68 3.22 -5.67
N VAL A 79 10.31 3.75 -4.50
CA VAL A 79 9.04 3.45 -3.83
C VAL A 79 8.41 4.72 -3.28
N VAL A 80 7.12 4.87 -3.51
CA VAL A 80 6.32 6.00 -3.05
C VAL A 80 5.02 5.54 -2.41
N ILE A 81 4.56 6.31 -1.43
CA ILE A 81 3.17 6.28 -0.94
C ILE A 81 2.51 7.52 -1.56
N PRO A 82 1.72 7.37 -2.63
CA PRO A 82 1.29 8.51 -3.45
C PRO A 82 0.44 9.53 -2.69
N TYR A 83 -0.47 9.03 -1.87
CA TYR A 83 -1.44 9.82 -1.13
C TYR A 83 -0.88 10.16 0.26
N TRP A 84 -0.67 11.45 0.53
CA TRP A 84 0.05 11.90 1.73
C TRP A 84 -0.57 11.43 3.07
N PRO A 85 -1.92 11.31 3.25
CA PRO A 85 -2.48 10.75 4.48
C PRO A 85 -2.15 9.28 4.67
N HIS A 86 -1.97 8.51 3.59
CA HIS A 86 -1.43 7.14 3.69
C HIS A 86 0.02 7.15 4.15
N ALA A 87 0.81 8.14 3.72
CA ALA A 87 2.20 8.28 4.17
C ALA A 87 2.26 8.59 5.68
N VAL A 88 1.40 9.50 6.17
CA VAL A 88 1.26 9.81 7.61
C VAL A 88 0.83 8.57 8.39
N MET A 89 -0.15 7.81 7.90
CA MET A 89 -0.57 6.56 8.54
C MET A 89 0.57 5.54 8.58
N ALA A 90 1.34 5.41 7.50
CA ALA A 90 2.47 4.50 7.44
C ALA A 90 3.58 4.90 8.43
N TRP A 91 3.89 6.20 8.53
CA TRP A 91 4.86 6.74 9.46
C TRP A 91 4.40 6.59 10.93
N TRP A 92 3.14 6.90 11.23
CA TRP A 92 2.58 6.69 12.56
C TRP A 92 2.72 5.22 13.01
N ARG A 93 2.50 4.26 12.11
CA ARG A 93 2.68 2.84 12.41
C ARG A 93 4.12 2.45 12.77
N THR A 94 5.15 3.17 12.30
CA THR A 94 6.54 2.89 12.68
C THR A 94 6.87 3.33 14.10
N LEU A 95 6.07 4.23 14.67
CA LEU A 95 6.24 4.72 16.04
C LEU A 95 5.57 3.81 17.09
N LEU A 96 4.63 2.96 16.66
CA LEU A 96 3.89 2.10 17.57
C LEU A 96 4.71 0.87 17.98
N PRO A 97 4.72 0.49 19.27
CA PRO A 97 5.25 -0.78 19.73
C PRO A 97 4.59 -1.98 19.02
N GLU A 98 5.30 -3.10 18.92
CA GLU A 98 4.80 -4.30 18.23
C GLU A 98 3.49 -4.83 18.80
N PHE A 99 3.35 -4.86 20.13
CA PHE A 99 2.13 -5.33 20.77
C PHE A 99 0.90 -4.47 20.41
N VAL A 100 1.09 -3.14 20.29
CA VAL A 100 0.02 -2.22 19.89
C VAL A 100 -0.36 -2.45 18.43
N ARG A 101 0.65 -2.64 17.57
CA ARG A 101 0.41 -2.93 16.15
C ARG A 101 -0.42 -4.20 16.00
N GLU A 102 0.00 -5.28 16.65
CA GLU A 102 -0.71 -6.57 16.58
C GLU A 102 -2.14 -6.47 17.08
N PHE A 103 -2.37 -5.77 18.19
CA PHE A 103 -3.71 -5.54 18.72
C PHE A 103 -4.61 -4.80 17.71
N ILE A 104 -4.11 -3.71 17.11
CA ILE A 104 -4.85 -2.93 16.10
C ILE A 104 -5.11 -3.78 14.85
N TYR A 105 -4.14 -4.58 14.40
CA TYR A 105 -4.32 -5.48 13.26
C TYR A 105 -5.40 -6.52 13.54
N ALA A 106 -5.37 -7.16 14.70
CA ALA A 106 -6.36 -8.14 15.11
C ALA A 106 -7.78 -7.55 15.17
N ASP A 107 -7.94 -6.38 15.80
CA ASP A 107 -9.22 -5.68 15.88
C ASP A 107 -9.76 -5.29 14.50
N ALA A 108 -8.91 -4.71 13.64
CA ALA A 108 -9.29 -4.32 12.28
C ALA A 108 -9.73 -5.51 11.42
N VAL A 109 -9.06 -6.66 11.56
CA VAL A 109 -9.41 -7.90 10.89
C VAL A 109 -10.75 -8.43 11.40
N GLN A 110 -10.96 -8.46 12.72
CA GLN A 110 -12.21 -8.90 13.34
C GLN A 110 -13.41 -8.00 12.99
N HIS A 111 -13.20 -6.68 12.90
CA HIS A 111 -14.24 -5.75 12.49
C HIS A 111 -14.67 -6.00 11.04
N ARG A 112 -13.73 -6.31 10.14
CA ARG A 112 -14.05 -6.67 8.75
C ARG A 112 -14.73 -8.02 8.62
N TYR A 113 -14.34 -8.99 9.45
CA TYR A 113 -15.00 -10.30 9.50
C TYR A 113 -16.47 -10.18 9.93
N ARG A 114 -16.77 -9.29 10.89
CA ARG A 114 -18.14 -9.06 11.37
C ARG A 114 -19.06 -8.31 10.42
N GLN A 115 -18.53 -7.67 9.37
CA GLN A 115 -19.31 -6.91 8.39
C GLN A 115 -19.43 -7.58 7.02
N GLN A 116 -18.91 -8.81 6.88
CA GLN A 116 -19.11 -9.69 5.73
C GLN A 116 -20.20 -10.71 6.05
#